data_AF-A0A955AQW7-F1
#
_entry.id   AF-A0A955AQW7-F1
#
_cell.length_a   1.000
_cell.length_b   1.000
_cell.length_c   1.000
_cell.angle_alpha   90.00
_cell.angle_beta   90.00
_cell.angle_gamma   90.00
#
_symmetry.space_group_name_H-M   'P 1'
#
loop_
_entity.id
_entity.type
_entity.pdbx_description
1 polymer ?
#
loop_
_entity_poly.entity_id
_entity_poly.type
_entity_poly.pdbx_seq_one_letter_code
_entity_poly.pdbx_strand_id
1 'polypeptide(L)'
;MNTNPAVTANRILQEQIEIEELTVHLLSELAKRQCVRQRIVKLFQDLRERVVAHFCDEERGGFVEQQVRDNPELAAMCRDLCREHQGLHAELDELLQIAENRPVDNQWWEALENRFHDVSIKLANHEFRENAILQELVDEE
;
A
#
# COMPACT_ATOMS: atom_id res chain seq x y z
N MET A 1 -22.91 2.63 -11.54
CA MET A 1 -23.57 3.04 -10.28
C MET A 1 -22.75 4.21 -9.75
N ASN A 2 -23.33 5.39 -9.56
CA ASN A 2 -22.62 6.51 -8.94
C ASN A 2 -22.49 6.21 -7.44
N THR A 3 -21.33 5.75 -7.01
CA THR A 3 -20.96 5.73 -5.60
C THR A 3 -20.76 7.17 -5.11
N ASN A 4 -21.26 7.46 -3.91
CA ASN A 4 -21.12 8.77 -3.29
C ASN A 4 -19.62 9.04 -3.02
N PRO A 5 -19.04 10.18 -3.45
CA PRO A 5 -17.62 10.50 -3.24
C PRO A 5 -17.17 10.34 -1.78
N ALA A 6 -18.00 10.78 -0.83
CA ALA A 6 -17.70 10.66 0.59
C ALA A 6 -17.67 9.20 1.07
N VAL A 7 -18.45 8.30 0.45
CA VAL A 7 -18.42 6.87 0.77
C VAL A 7 -17.16 6.23 0.20
N THR A 8 -16.74 6.61 -1.00
CA THR A 8 -15.48 6.15 -1.60
C THR A 8 -14.28 6.60 -0.78
N ALA A 9 -14.22 7.89 -0.39
CA ALA A 9 -13.13 8.45 0.42
C ALA A 9 -13.02 7.77 1.79
N ASN A 10 -14.14 7.59 2.51
CA ASN A 10 -14.14 6.90 3.80
C ASN A 10 -13.66 5.45 3.68
N ARG A 11 -13.99 4.76 2.59
CA ARG A 11 -13.52 3.39 2.35
C ARG A 11 -12.00 3.35 2.10
N ILE A 12 -11.48 4.25 1.25
CA ILE A 12 -10.03 4.38 0.99
C ILE A 12 -9.27 4.62 2.30
N LEU A 13 -9.73 5.58 3.12
CA LEU A 13 -9.10 5.87 4.41
C LEU A 13 -9.14 4.66 5.36
N GLN A 14 -10.23 3.90 5.38
CA GLN A 14 -10.33 2.69 6.21
C GLN A 14 -9.34 1.60 5.75
N GLU A 15 -9.17 1.43 4.44
CA GLU A 15 -8.21 0.48 3.87
C GLU A 15 -6.76 0.90 4.17
N GLN A 16 -6.43 2.19 4.09
CA GLN A 16 -5.13 2.73 4.48
C GLN A 16 -4.81 2.45 5.96
N ILE A 17 -5.77 2.67 6.87
CA ILE A 17 -5.59 2.36 8.31
C ILE A 17 -5.25 0.88 8.51
N GLU A 18 -5.97 0.00 7.83
CA GLU A 18 -5.74 -1.45 7.92
C GLU A 18 -4.35 -1.87 7.39
N ILE A 19 -3.89 -1.22 6.33
CA ILE A 19 -2.56 -1.40 5.75
C ILE A 19 -1.48 -0.89 6.71
N GLU A 20 -1.68 0.28 7.33
CA GLU A 20 -0.77 0.87 8.32
C GLU A 20 -0.63 -0.04 9.55
N GLU A 21 -1.75 -0.51 10.11
CA GLU A 21 -1.76 -1.41 11.26
C GLU A 21 -0.97 -2.70 10.98
N LEU A 22 -1.15 -3.30 9.80
CA LEU A 22 -0.43 -4.48 9.39
C LEU A 22 1.06 -4.20 9.16
N THR A 23 1.40 -3.02 8.63
CA THR A 23 2.78 -2.57 8.43
C THR A 23 3.51 -2.43 9.77
N VAL A 24 2.88 -1.79 10.76
CA VAL A 24 3.41 -1.67 12.11
C VAL A 24 3.56 -3.03 12.78
N HIS A 25 2.59 -3.94 12.59
CA HIS A 25 2.68 -5.30 13.11
C HIS A 25 3.88 -6.06 12.53
N LEU A 26 4.07 -5.99 11.20
CA LEU A 26 5.21 -6.61 10.51
C LEU A 26 6.55 -6.05 10.99
N LEU A 27 6.68 -4.72 11.13
CA LEU A 27 7.91 -4.10 11.67
C LEU A 27 8.23 -4.65 13.06
N SER A 28 7.22 -4.80 13.92
CA SER A 28 7.38 -5.38 15.26
C SER A 28 7.84 -6.84 15.21
N GLU A 29 7.29 -7.65 14.31
CA GLU A 29 7.66 -9.07 14.18
C GLU A 29 9.07 -9.25 13.61
N LEU A 30 9.47 -8.44 12.63
CA LEU A 30 10.83 -8.44 12.07
C LEU A 30 11.86 -8.02 13.12
N ALA A 31 11.59 -6.97 13.90
CA ALA A 31 12.50 -6.51 14.95
C ALA A 31 12.76 -7.57 16.04
N LYS A 32 11.76 -8.42 16.33
CA LYS A 32 11.90 -9.51 17.32
C LYS A 32 12.79 -10.65 16.82
N ARG A 33 12.86 -10.90 15.50
CA ARG A 33 13.61 -12.00 14.86
C ARG A 33 13.33 -13.39 15.47
N GLN A 34 12.10 -13.60 15.97
CA GLN A 34 11.72 -14.79 16.73
C GLN A 34 10.59 -15.61 16.10
N CYS A 35 9.90 -15.06 15.10
CA CYS A 35 8.80 -15.75 14.45
C CYS A 35 9.28 -16.76 13.42
N VAL A 36 8.51 -17.84 13.26
CA VAL A 36 8.79 -18.88 12.27
C VAL A 36 8.51 -18.36 10.86
N ARG A 37 9.29 -18.82 9.86
CA ARG A 37 9.17 -18.40 8.44
C ARG A 37 7.72 -18.34 7.95
N GLN A 38 6.94 -19.40 8.20
CA GLN A 38 5.53 -19.47 7.76
C GLN A 38 4.69 -18.30 8.24
N ARG A 39 4.92 -17.80 9.47
CA ARG A 39 4.19 -16.65 10.00
C ARG A 39 4.58 -15.36 9.28
N ILE A 40 5.88 -15.13 9.06
CA ILE A 40 6.37 -13.96 8.31
C ILE A 40 5.86 -13.96 6.87
N VAL A 41 5.94 -15.11 6.19
CA VAL A 41 5.41 -15.25 4.83
C VAL A 41 3.92 -14.94 4.80
N LYS A 42 3.13 -15.49 5.74
CA LYS A 42 1.69 -15.22 5.80
C LYS A 42 1.39 -13.73 6.01
N LEU A 43 2.11 -13.06 6.91
CA LEU A 43 1.92 -11.63 7.14
C LEU A 43 2.26 -10.78 5.90
N PHE A 44 3.32 -11.11 5.16
CA PHE A 44 3.63 -10.42 3.91
C PHE A 44 2.62 -10.73 2.79
N GLN A 45 2.08 -11.95 2.75
CA GLN A 45 0.99 -12.30 1.81
C GLN A 45 -0.26 -11.47 2.13
N ASP A 46 -0.62 -11.38 3.40
CA ASP A 46 -1.77 -10.58 3.85
C ASP A 46 -1.59 -9.10 3.51
N LEU A 47 -0.40 -8.54 3.71
CA LEU A 47 -0.10 -7.15 3.35
C LEU A 47 -0.23 -6.94 1.84
N ARG A 48 0.40 -7.83 1.06
CA ARG A 48 0.33 -7.75 -0.39
C ARG A 48 -1.10 -7.84 -0.91
N GLU A 49 -1.89 -8.77 -0.41
CA GLU A 49 -3.28 -8.93 -0.81
C GLU A 49 -4.10 -7.67 -0.52
N ARG A 50 -3.92 -7.07 0.65
CA ARG A 50 -4.59 -5.81 1.02
C ARG A 50 -4.17 -4.64 0.14
N VAL A 51 -2.88 -4.42 -0.04
CA VAL A 51 -2.35 -3.32 -0.88
C VAL A 51 -2.81 -3.48 -2.33
N VAL A 52 -2.76 -4.68 -2.89
CA VAL A 52 -3.21 -4.93 -4.27
C VAL A 52 -4.73 -4.74 -4.41
N ALA A 53 -5.52 -5.17 -3.42
CA ALA A 53 -6.96 -4.96 -3.42
C ALA A 53 -7.30 -3.47 -3.37
N HIS A 54 -6.64 -2.73 -2.48
CA HIS A 54 -6.77 -1.28 -2.33
C HIS A 54 -6.50 -0.55 -3.66
N PHE A 55 -5.34 -0.79 -4.29
CA PHE A 55 -5.01 -0.19 -5.59
C PHE A 55 -6.00 -0.58 -6.70
N CYS A 56 -6.46 -1.84 -6.71
CA CYS A 56 -7.49 -2.27 -7.66
C CYS A 56 -8.79 -1.49 -7.47
N ASP A 57 -9.16 -1.21 -6.23
CA ASP A 57 -10.37 -0.47 -5.92
C ASP A 57 -10.24 1.03 -6.18
N GLU A 58 -9.06 1.61 -6.05
CA GLU A 58 -8.80 2.98 -6.50
C GLU A 58 -8.94 3.11 -8.03
N GLU A 59 -8.30 2.19 -8.75
CA GLU A 59 -8.25 2.21 -10.22
C GLU A 59 -9.59 1.82 -10.87
N ARG A 60 -10.23 0.75 -10.37
CA ARG A 60 -11.44 0.15 -10.96
C ARG A 60 -12.72 0.48 -10.21
N GLY A 61 -12.61 0.76 -8.91
CA GLY A 61 -13.73 1.27 -8.10
C GLY A 61 -14.06 2.73 -8.41
N GLY A 62 -13.31 3.35 -9.32
CA GLY A 62 -13.63 4.61 -9.95
C GLY A 62 -13.13 5.83 -9.18
N PHE A 63 -12.32 5.66 -8.14
CA PHE A 63 -11.71 6.80 -7.43
C PHE A 63 -10.86 7.61 -8.40
N VAL A 64 -9.83 7.00 -9.01
CA VAL A 64 -8.93 7.68 -9.95
C VAL A 64 -9.71 8.27 -11.14
N GLU A 65 -10.63 7.48 -11.72
CA GLU A 65 -11.44 7.94 -12.85
C GLU A 65 -12.31 9.14 -12.47
N GLN A 66 -12.90 9.12 -11.28
CA GLN A 66 -13.72 10.21 -10.77
C GLN A 66 -12.89 11.45 -10.49
N GLN A 67 -11.72 11.32 -9.86
CA GLN A 67 -10.83 12.46 -9.61
C GLN A 67 -10.44 13.18 -10.89
N VAL A 68 -10.09 12.42 -11.94
CA VAL A 68 -9.74 13.02 -13.24
C VAL A 68 -10.95 13.61 -13.95
N ARG A 69 -12.14 13.04 -13.77
CA ARG A 69 -13.37 13.55 -14.37
C ARG A 69 -13.81 14.88 -13.74
N ASP A 70 -13.75 14.94 -12.43
CA ASP A 70 -14.22 16.08 -11.64
C ASP A 70 -13.17 17.20 -11.66
N ASN A 71 -11.87 16.85 -11.62
CA ASN A 71 -10.72 17.78 -11.60
C ASN A 71 -9.64 17.37 -12.63
N PRO A 72 -9.78 17.75 -13.91
CA PRO A 72 -8.89 17.32 -15.01
C PRO A 72 -7.41 17.65 -14.82
N GLU A 73 -7.08 18.70 -14.06
CA GLU A 73 -5.71 19.08 -13.71
C GLU A 73 -4.98 18.03 -12.86
N LEU A 74 -5.72 17.20 -12.11
CA LEU A 74 -5.16 16.11 -11.32
C LEU A 74 -4.76 14.89 -12.17
N ALA A 75 -5.06 14.88 -13.47
CA ALA A 75 -4.80 13.75 -14.35
C ALA A 75 -3.33 13.31 -14.40
N ALA A 76 -2.39 14.26 -14.27
CA ALA A 76 -0.96 13.92 -14.22
C ALA A 76 -0.61 13.17 -12.93
N MET A 77 -1.05 13.71 -11.79
CA MET A 77 -0.79 13.13 -10.47
C MET A 77 -1.46 11.76 -10.30
N CYS A 78 -2.71 11.61 -10.75
CA CYS A 78 -3.42 10.33 -10.79
C CYS A 78 -2.67 9.26 -11.62
N ARG A 79 -2.11 9.62 -12.79
CA ARG A 79 -1.30 8.69 -13.59
C ARG A 79 -0.01 8.29 -12.90
N ASP A 80 0.58 9.19 -12.11
CA ASP A 80 1.79 8.90 -11.36
C ASP A 80 1.49 7.97 -10.18
N LEU A 81 0.35 8.14 -9.48
CA LEU A 81 -0.13 7.17 -8.48
C LEU A 81 -0.29 5.76 -9.07
N CYS A 82 -1.01 5.61 -10.19
CA CYS A 82 -1.15 4.29 -10.83
C CYS A 82 0.20 3.65 -11.23
N ARG A 83 1.22 4.47 -11.55
CA ARG A 83 2.57 3.95 -11.82
C ARG A 83 3.25 3.44 -10.54
N GLU A 84 3.02 4.12 -9.44
CA GLU A 84 3.54 3.71 -8.13
C GLU A 84 2.92 2.40 -7.66
N HIS A 85 1.63 2.17 -7.94
CA HIS A 85 0.97 0.90 -7.62
C HIS A 85 1.71 -0.28 -8.22
N GLN A 86 2.09 -0.17 -9.50
CA GLN A 86 2.86 -1.19 -10.21
C GLN A 86 4.23 -1.42 -9.58
N GLY A 87 4.90 -0.33 -9.18
CA GLY A 87 6.18 -0.38 -8.48
C GLY A 87 6.05 -1.10 -7.13
N LEU A 88 5.17 -0.62 -6.25
CA LEU A 88 4.94 -1.18 -4.93
C LEU A 88 4.51 -2.65 -4.98
N HIS A 89 3.69 -3.02 -5.96
CA HIS A 89 3.30 -4.41 -6.18
C HIS A 89 4.52 -5.31 -6.49
N ALA A 90 5.39 -4.88 -7.40
CA ALA A 90 6.62 -5.62 -7.72
C ALA A 90 7.56 -5.73 -6.50
N GLU A 91 7.68 -4.67 -5.70
CA GLU A 91 8.53 -4.69 -4.51
C GLU A 91 8.01 -5.64 -3.42
N LEU A 92 6.68 -5.72 -3.25
CA LEU A 92 6.04 -6.69 -2.35
C LEU A 92 6.22 -8.13 -2.85
N ASP A 93 6.16 -8.37 -4.17
CA ASP A 93 6.44 -9.68 -4.77
C ASP A 93 7.90 -10.11 -4.51
N GLU A 94 8.86 -9.22 -4.70
CA GLU A 94 10.27 -9.49 -4.40
C GLU A 94 10.49 -9.81 -2.91
N LEU A 95 9.82 -9.07 -2.04
CA LEU A 95 9.93 -9.27 -0.61
C LEU A 95 9.39 -10.66 -0.20
N LEU A 96 8.26 -11.09 -0.77
CA LEU A 96 7.75 -12.45 -0.59
C LEU A 96 8.73 -13.50 -1.09
N GLN A 97 9.36 -13.29 -2.24
CA GLN A 97 10.36 -14.21 -2.75
C GLN A 97 11.56 -14.36 -1.80
N ILE A 98 12.01 -13.28 -1.16
CA ILE A 98 13.05 -13.32 -0.12
C ILE A 98 12.56 -14.14 1.07
N ALA A 99 11.34 -13.88 1.55
CA ALA A 99 10.77 -14.55 2.72
C ALA A 99 10.62 -16.07 2.52
N GLU A 100 10.23 -16.49 1.32
CA GLU A 100 9.93 -17.90 1.00
C GLU A 100 11.20 -18.72 0.69
N ASN A 101 12.11 -18.17 -0.13
CA ASN A 101 13.11 -18.98 -0.82
C ASN A 101 14.50 -18.93 -0.20
N ARG A 102 14.81 -17.95 0.65
CA ARG A 102 16.14 -17.83 1.27
C ARG A 102 16.21 -18.61 2.59
N PRO A 103 17.37 -19.22 2.94
CA PRO A 103 17.57 -19.87 4.25
C PRO A 103 17.27 -18.92 5.41
N VAL A 104 16.70 -19.42 6.52
CA VAL A 104 16.47 -18.58 7.72
C VAL A 104 17.79 -18.47 8.50
N ASP A 105 18.44 -17.33 8.36
CA ASP A 105 19.64 -16.95 9.12
C ASP A 105 19.60 -15.44 9.44
N ASN A 106 20.68 -14.88 9.99
CA ASN A 106 20.73 -13.45 10.31
C ASN A 106 20.65 -12.56 9.05
N GLN A 107 21.21 -13.01 7.93
CA GLN A 107 21.16 -12.25 6.67
C GLN A 107 19.75 -12.22 6.09
N TRP A 108 18.96 -13.28 6.32
CA TRP A 108 17.54 -13.32 5.97
C TRP A 108 16.73 -12.26 6.71
N TRP A 109 16.93 -12.14 8.03
CA TRP A 109 16.27 -11.12 8.83
C TRP A 109 16.66 -9.71 8.40
N GLU A 110 17.96 -9.45 8.22
CA GLU A 110 18.46 -8.14 7.77
C GLU A 110 17.94 -7.78 6.38
N ALA A 111 17.90 -8.75 5.45
CA ALA A 111 17.37 -8.52 4.11
C ALA A 111 15.88 -8.17 4.13
N LEU A 112 15.08 -8.89 4.93
CA LEU A 112 13.65 -8.60 5.07
C LEU A 112 13.40 -7.27 5.76
N GLU A 113 14.10 -6.98 6.86
CA GLU A 113 13.94 -5.74 7.63
C GLU A 113 14.28 -4.52 6.76
N ASN A 114 15.44 -4.53 6.09
CA ASN A 114 15.84 -3.43 5.21
C ASN A 114 14.88 -3.27 4.03
N ARG A 115 14.54 -4.37 3.35
CA ARG A 115 13.66 -4.31 2.18
C ARG A 115 12.25 -3.87 2.57
N PHE A 116 11.75 -4.34 3.70
CA PHE A 116 10.43 -3.95 4.19
C PHE A 116 10.39 -2.50 4.63
N HIS A 117 11.46 -2.01 5.27
CA HIS A 117 11.57 -0.60 5.64
C HIS A 117 11.45 0.30 4.40
N ASP A 118 12.17 -0.01 3.33
CA ASP A 118 12.08 0.75 2.07
C ASP A 118 10.66 0.75 1.47
N VAL A 119 10.00 -0.40 1.48
CA VAL A 119 8.61 -0.52 0.99
C VAL A 119 7.66 0.28 1.87
N SER A 120 7.82 0.22 3.20
CA SER A 120 6.94 0.95 4.15
C SER A 120 7.04 2.47 3.97
N ILE A 121 8.24 2.99 3.70
CA ILE A 121 8.43 4.43 3.42
C ILE A 121 7.74 4.80 2.11
N LYS A 122 7.85 3.97 1.07
CA LYS A 122 7.20 4.24 -0.22
C LYS A 122 5.69 4.21 -0.11
N LEU A 123 5.15 3.27 0.67
CA LEU A 123 3.71 3.16 0.91
C LEU A 123 3.18 4.38 1.67
N ALA A 124 3.85 4.82 2.74
CA ALA A 124 3.47 6.03 3.46
C ALA A 124 3.55 7.30 2.57
N ASN A 125 4.57 7.41 1.71
CA ASN A 125 4.67 8.52 0.76
C ASN A 125 3.60 8.48 -0.35
N HIS A 126 3.15 7.28 -0.71
CA HIS A 126 2.06 7.07 -1.64
C HIS A 126 0.74 7.54 -1.01
N GLU A 127 0.41 7.04 0.19
CA GLU A 127 -0.79 7.43 0.96
C GLU A 127 -0.82 8.94 1.24
N PHE A 128 0.33 9.56 1.55
CA PHE A 128 0.41 11.02 1.73
C PHE A 128 -0.02 11.80 0.48
N ARG A 129 0.36 11.34 -0.71
CA ARG A 129 0.01 12.00 -1.97
C ARG A 129 -1.41 11.72 -2.40
N GLU A 130 -1.91 10.51 -2.14
CA GLU A 130 -3.32 10.20 -2.32
C GLU A 130 -4.19 11.07 -1.41
N ASN A 131 -3.80 11.24 -0.14
CA ASN A 131 -4.51 12.10 0.80
C ASN A 131 -4.51 13.57 0.39
N ALA A 132 -3.45 14.06 -0.27
CA ALA A 132 -3.45 15.40 -0.84
C ALA A 132 -4.52 15.55 -1.94
N ILE A 133 -4.70 14.54 -2.80
CA ILE A 133 -5.78 14.52 -3.81
C ILE A 133 -7.16 14.54 -3.14
N LEU A 134 -7.34 13.74 -2.10
CA LEU A 134 -8.59 13.70 -1.35
C LEU A 134 -8.92 15.03 -0.68
N GLN A 135 -7.92 15.79 -0.24
CA GLN A 135 -8.09 17.06 0.47
C GLN A 135 -8.37 18.24 -0.47
N GLU A 136 -7.79 18.26 -1.68
CA GLU A 136 -8.11 19.29 -2.70
C GLU A 136 -9.61 19.31 -3.07
N LEU A 137 -10.36 18.23 -2.77
CA LEU A 137 -11.82 18.18 -2.93
C LEU A 137 -12.61 18.89 -1.83
N VAL A 138 -12.02 19.07 -0.64
CA VAL A 138 -12.72 19.62 0.54
C VAL A 138 -12.57 21.14 0.62
N ASP A 139 -11.50 21.69 0.04
CA ASP A 139 -11.21 23.13 0.09
C ASP A 139 -11.93 23.96 -1.00
N GLU A 140 -12.72 23.33 -1.89
CA GLU A 140 -13.55 24.00 -2.90
C GLU A 140 -15.05 24.19 -2.53
N GLU A 141 -15.44 23.95 -1.28
CA GLU A 141 -16.78 24.34 -0.73
C GLU A 141 -16.80 25.73 -0.07
#